data_AF-A0AAD1BBE1-F1
#
_entry.id   AF-A0AAD1BBE1-F1
#
_cell.length_a   1.000
_cell.length_b   1.000
_cell.length_c   1.000
_cell.angle_alpha   90.00
_cell.angle_beta   90.00
_cell.angle_gamma   90.00
#
_symmetry.space_group_name_H-M   'P 1'
#
loop_
_entity.id
_entity.type
_entity.pdbx_description
1 polymer ?
#
loop_
_entity_poly.entity_id
_entity_poly.type
_entity_poly.pdbx_seq_one_letter_code
_entity_poly.pdbx_strand_id
1 'polypeptide(L)'
;MKPTRLLLIWLGTLAGLDLLLGAMRALGIQAMPRLDSIAWGLLLALLLLALLDALRLSRMASPEVRRQLPGSLPLGRWSEVQLEIRHPYGQALCVQLFDHPPQGLGFEHLPQSVNLEPGQASKVGYSVRPLQRGHFDFDQCEVALPSPLGLWSARRLLKVHGSTRVYPDFARLYGAQLLAVDNWLSQLGVRQLQRRGLGLEFNQLREFREGDSLRQIDWKATARQRTPIAREYQDERDQQIIFMLDCGRRMRSQDDELAHFDHALNASLLLSYVALRQGDAVGLYAFAGERSRYVAPIKGQAHLNVLLNGVYDLHTSQRPADYQAAASELLARQKRRALVVLVTNLRDEDDEELLTAVKRIGRQHRVLVASLREEVLDQLRQNPVQTLPEALLYSSAVNYLNGRAELHERLSAHGIALLDARPGELGAELVSRYLGWKKAGSL
;
A
#
# COMPACT_ATOMS: atom_id res chain seq x y z
N MET A 1 -27.35 21.12 18.06
CA MET A 1 -27.65 22.12 17.02
C MET A 1 -26.84 23.37 17.34
N LYS A 2 -26.39 24.12 16.34
CA LYS A 2 -25.58 25.33 16.52
C LYS A 2 -26.28 26.52 15.87
N PRO A 3 -26.31 27.70 16.49
CA PRO A 3 -26.82 28.90 15.84
C PRO A 3 -25.93 29.27 14.66
N THR A 4 -26.51 29.73 13.55
CA THR A 4 -25.75 30.20 12.40
C THR A 4 -25.31 31.65 12.59
N ARG A 5 -24.41 32.12 11.72
CA ARG A 5 -24.03 33.53 11.68
C ARG A 5 -25.22 34.45 11.46
N LEU A 6 -26.23 34.02 10.69
CA LEU A 6 -27.44 34.81 10.43
C LEU A 6 -28.20 35.10 11.72
N LEU A 7 -28.44 34.08 12.55
CA LEU A 7 -29.13 34.26 13.83
C LEU A 7 -28.34 35.16 14.78
N LEU A 8 -27.01 34.98 14.83
CA LEU A 8 -26.13 35.82 15.65
C LEU A 8 -26.10 37.29 15.18
N ILE A 9 -26.14 37.53 13.87
CA ILE A 9 -26.23 38.89 13.30
C ILE A 9 -27.53 39.55 13.73
N TRP A 10 -28.68 38.87 13.56
CA TRP A 10 -29.98 39.43 13.96
C TRP A 10 -30.08 39.68 15.47
N LEU A 11 -29.55 38.76 16.29
CA LEU A 11 -29.46 38.98 17.74
C LEU A 11 -28.55 40.17 18.07
N GLY A 12 -27.39 40.27 17.42
CA GLY A 12 -26.44 41.37 17.64
C GLY A 12 -26.97 42.72 17.19
N THR A 13 -27.69 42.80 16.06
CA THR A 13 -28.29 44.05 15.58
C THR A 13 -29.43 44.50 16.49
N LEU A 14 -30.30 43.60 16.93
CA LEU A 14 -31.36 43.92 17.89
C LEU A 14 -30.78 44.34 19.24
N ALA A 15 -29.80 43.60 19.77
CA ALA A 15 -29.13 43.95 21.02
C ALA A 15 -28.42 45.31 20.94
N GLY A 16 -27.77 45.62 19.81
CA GLY A 16 -27.15 46.93 19.58
C GLY A 16 -28.18 48.06 19.51
N LEU A 17 -29.33 47.82 18.88
CA LEU A 17 -30.43 48.78 18.82
C LEU A 17 -31.04 49.03 20.22
N ASP A 18 -31.24 47.98 21.02
CA ASP A 18 -31.70 48.09 22.40
C ASP A 18 -30.71 48.84 23.29
N LEU A 19 -29.41 48.59 23.12
CA LEU A 19 -28.35 49.30 23.84
C LEU A 19 -28.38 50.81 23.52
N LEU A 20 -28.55 51.17 22.24
CA LEU A 20 -28.65 52.56 21.80
C LEU A 20 -29.91 53.24 22.36
N LEU A 21 -31.07 52.57 22.31
CA LEU A 21 -32.31 53.09 22.90
C LEU A 21 -32.18 53.27 24.42
N GLY A 22 -31.55 52.33 25.11
CA GLY A 22 -31.24 52.43 26.54
C GLY A 22 -30.29 53.58 26.87
N ALA A 23 -29.25 53.79 26.05
CA ALA A 23 -28.32 54.90 26.21
C ALA A 23 -28.99 56.27 25.98
N MET A 24 -29.84 56.40 24.95
CA MET A 24 -30.60 57.63 24.70
C MET A 24 -31.49 57.99 25.90
N ARG A 25 -32.10 56.99 26.53
CA ARG A 25 -32.89 57.18 27.77
C ARG A 25 -32.06 57.62 28.96
N ALA A 26 -30.90 56.98 29.15
CA ALA A 26 -29.97 57.37 30.22
C ALA A 26 -29.46 58.81 30.05
N LEU A 27 -29.36 59.29 28.81
CA LEU A 27 -29.01 60.67 28.47
C LEU A 27 -30.21 61.64 28.52
N GLY A 28 -31.40 61.20 28.93
CA GLY A 28 -32.60 62.04 29.04
C GLY A 28 -33.26 62.40 27.71
N ILE A 29 -32.84 61.78 26.60
CA ILE A 29 -33.46 61.97 25.28
C ILE A 29 -34.75 61.13 25.26
N GLN A 30 -35.90 61.81 25.16
CA GLN A 30 -37.20 61.14 25.10
C GLN A 30 -37.38 60.41 23.76
N ALA A 31 -36.97 59.16 23.71
CA ALA A 31 -37.37 58.24 22.65
C ALA A 31 -38.87 57.96 22.75
N MET A 32 -39.55 57.84 21.61
CA MET A 32 -40.97 57.47 21.59
C MET A 32 -41.17 56.12 22.32
N PRO A 33 -42.07 56.01 23.31
CA PRO A 33 -42.26 54.77 24.09
C PRO A 33 -42.70 53.57 23.23
N ARG A 34 -43.21 53.82 22.02
CA ARG A 34 -43.53 52.78 21.04
C ARG A 34 -42.30 52.03 20.51
N LEU A 35 -41.12 52.67 20.47
CA LEU A 35 -39.89 52.05 19.93
C LEU A 35 -39.44 50.83 20.73
N ASP A 36 -39.53 50.90 22.06
CA ASP A 36 -39.25 49.76 22.94
C ASP A 36 -40.19 48.59 22.73
N SER A 37 -41.49 48.88 22.63
CA SER A 37 -42.48 47.83 22.39
C SER A 37 -42.25 47.14 21.04
N ILE A 38 -41.78 47.89 20.04
CA ILE A 38 -41.39 47.35 18.74
C ILE A 38 -40.14 46.48 18.87
N ALA A 39 -39.11 46.93 19.58
CA ALA A 39 -37.87 46.19 19.74
C ALA A 39 -38.08 44.86 20.51
N TRP A 40 -38.80 44.89 21.63
CA TRP A 40 -39.21 43.67 22.35
C TRP A 40 -40.11 42.77 21.50
N GLY A 41 -41.00 43.35 20.69
CA GLY A 41 -41.83 42.62 19.74
C GLY A 41 -40.99 41.90 18.67
N LEU A 42 -39.99 42.57 18.10
CA LEU A 42 -39.06 41.99 17.13
C LEU A 42 -38.20 40.89 17.74
N LEU A 43 -37.73 41.07 18.98
CA LEU A 43 -36.96 40.06 19.70
C LEU A 43 -37.82 38.82 20.01
N LEU A 44 -39.06 39.00 20.44
CA LEU A 44 -40.01 37.91 20.64
C LEU A 44 -40.32 37.20 19.32
N ALA A 45 -40.53 37.94 18.22
CA ALA A 45 -40.76 37.38 16.90
C ALA A 45 -39.55 36.56 16.43
N LEU A 46 -38.33 37.07 16.59
CA LEU A 46 -37.10 36.35 16.26
C LEU A 46 -36.95 35.07 17.11
N LEU A 47 -37.25 35.14 18.41
CA LEU A 47 -37.23 33.98 19.30
C LEU A 47 -38.21 32.90 18.84
N LEU A 48 -39.44 33.27 18.53
CA LEU A 48 -40.48 32.36 18.04
C LEU A 48 -40.09 31.74 16.69
N LEU A 49 -39.57 32.55 15.75
CA LEU A 49 -39.07 32.07 14.46
C LEU A 49 -37.88 31.12 14.63
N ALA A 50 -36.92 31.46 15.49
CA ALA A 50 -35.77 30.60 15.78
C ALA A 50 -36.21 29.27 16.41
N LEU A 51 -37.16 29.28 17.34
CA LEU A 51 -37.66 28.06 17.98
C LEU A 51 -38.42 27.16 16.99
N LEU A 52 -39.27 27.77 16.16
CA LEU A 52 -40.00 27.06 15.10
C LEU A 52 -39.06 26.47 14.05
N ASP A 53 -38.01 27.21 13.66
CA ASP A 53 -36.99 26.74 12.74
C ASP A 53 -36.14 25.60 13.31
N ALA A 54 -35.82 25.67 14.61
CA ALA A 54 -35.14 24.59 15.32
C ALA A 54 -36.01 23.31 15.38
N LEU A 55 -37.30 23.45 15.69
CA LEU A 55 -38.25 22.34 15.70
C LEU A 55 -38.45 21.71 14.32
N ARG A 56 -38.40 22.52 13.25
CA ARG A 56 -38.42 22.00 11.87
C ARG A 56 -37.16 21.19 11.58
N LEU A 57 -35.98 21.72 11.90
CA LEU A 57 -34.70 21.05 11.67
C LEU A 57 -34.56 19.74 12.49
N SER A 58 -35.11 19.67 13.69
CA SER A 58 -35.09 18.43 14.48
C SER A 58 -36.00 17.33 13.89
N ARG A 59 -37.07 17.71 13.19
CA ARG A 59 -38.00 16.78 12.51
C ARG A 59 -37.60 16.41 11.09
N MET A 60 -36.63 17.11 10.49
CA MET A 60 -36.13 16.78 9.16
C MET A 60 -35.48 15.40 9.16
N ALA A 61 -35.93 14.53 8.25
CA ALA A 61 -35.30 13.25 7.98
C ALA A 61 -33.84 13.46 7.56
N SER A 62 -32.95 12.55 7.91
CA SER A 62 -31.56 12.59 7.44
C SER A 62 -31.48 12.29 5.94
N PRO A 63 -30.55 12.91 5.19
CA PRO A 63 -30.28 12.51 3.81
C PRO A 63 -29.70 11.09 3.76
N GLU A 64 -29.95 10.40 2.66
CA GLU A 64 -29.31 9.11 2.36
C GLU A 64 -27.96 9.39 1.70
N VAL A 65 -26.90 8.75 2.24
CA VAL A 65 -25.53 8.88 1.72
C VAL A 65 -25.02 7.49 1.38
N ARG A 66 -24.45 7.34 0.18
CA ARG A 66 -23.80 6.11 -0.28
C ARG A 66 -22.36 6.43 -0.64
N ARG A 67 -21.42 5.66 -0.08
CA ARG A 67 -20.00 5.76 -0.40
C ARG A 67 -19.65 4.78 -1.51
N GLN A 68 -18.97 5.27 -2.53
CA GLN A 68 -18.36 4.48 -3.60
C GLN A 68 -16.84 4.57 -3.42
N LEU A 69 -16.26 3.48 -2.92
CA LEU A 69 -14.82 3.32 -2.74
C LEU A 69 -14.21 2.60 -3.95
N PRO A 70 -12.98 2.93 -4.34
CA PRO A 70 -12.19 2.05 -5.20
C PRO A 70 -12.05 0.68 -4.54
N GLY A 71 -12.15 -0.40 -5.33
CA GLY A 71 -12.05 -1.78 -4.82
C GLY A 71 -10.73 -2.09 -4.12
N SER A 72 -9.68 -1.32 -4.41
CA SER A 72 -8.40 -1.34 -3.74
C SER A 72 -7.69 0.01 -3.89
N LEU A 73 -6.85 0.37 -2.94
CA LEU A 73 -6.05 1.60 -2.96
C LEU A 73 -4.55 1.27 -3.08
N PRO A 74 -3.77 1.97 -3.90
CA PRO A 74 -2.32 1.87 -3.91
C PRO A 74 -1.71 2.69 -2.77
N LEU A 75 -0.71 2.12 -2.07
CA LEU A 75 0.07 2.83 -1.06
C LEU A 75 0.72 4.10 -1.64
N GLY A 76 0.61 5.23 -0.94
CA GLY A 76 1.30 6.47 -1.30
C GLY A 76 0.71 7.23 -2.49
N ARG A 77 -0.37 6.75 -3.11
CA ARG A 77 -0.99 7.39 -4.29
C ARG A 77 -2.38 7.95 -3.99
N TRP A 78 -2.64 9.15 -4.50
CA TRP A 78 -3.96 9.77 -4.46
C TRP A 78 -4.97 8.96 -5.27
N SER A 79 -6.11 8.67 -4.65
CA SER A 79 -7.24 7.97 -5.24
C SER A 79 -8.54 8.70 -4.92
N GLU A 80 -9.47 8.74 -5.86
CA GLU A 80 -10.76 9.40 -5.69
C GLU A 80 -11.76 8.49 -4.95
N VAL A 81 -12.50 9.06 -4.01
CA VAL A 81 -13.66 8.44 -3.36
C VAL A 81 -14.87 9.30 -3.66
N GLN A 82 -15.98 8.66 -4.03
CA GLN A 82 -17.22 9.35 -4.38
C GLN A 82 -18.31 9.14 -3.33
N LEU A 83 -18.96 10.22 -2.94
CA LEU A 83 -20.17 10.22 -2.14
C LEU A 83 -21.37 10.56 -3.02
N GLU A 84 -22.35 9.68 -3.03
CA GLU A 84 -23.66 9.93 -3.65
C GLU A 84 -24.68 10.24 -2.56
N ILE A 85 -25.38 11.37 -2.71
CA ILE A 85 -26.27 11.89 -1.67
C ILE A 85 -27.64 12.16 -2.26
N ARG A 86 -28.66 11.71 -1.53
CA ARG A 86 -30.07 11.89 -1.87
C ARG A 86 -30.81 12.43 -0.67
N HIS A 87 -31.79 13.29 -0.91
CA HIS A 87 -32.65 13.81 0.14
C HIS A 87 -34.12 13.78 -0.27
N PRO A 88 -35.05 13.62 0.69
CA PRO A 88 -36.49 13.61 0.42
C PRO A 88 -37.13 15.02 0.43
N TYR A 89 -36.34 16.09 0.58
CA TYR A 89 -36.88 17.44 0.73
C TYR A 89 -37.38 18.02 -0.59
N GLY A 90 -38.45 18.81 -0.56
CA GLY A 90 -39.01 19.49 -1.74
C GLY A 90 -38.31 20.79 -2.16
N GLN A 91 -37.22 21.17 -1.49
CA GLN A 91 -36.45 22.39 -1.78
C GLN A 91 -34.95 22.07 -1.84
N ALA A 92 -34.23 22.84 -2.65
CA ALA A 92 -32.79 22.71 -2.77
C ALA A 92 -32.10 23.07 -1.43
N LEU A 93 -31.03 22.34 -1.10
CA LEU A 93 -30.34 22.48 0.18
C LEU A 93 -28.83 22.51 -0.02
N CYS A 94 -28.16 23.54 0.51
CA CYS A 94 -26.70 23.53 0.61
C CYS A 94 -26.28 22.80 1.88
N VAL A 95 -25.56 21.69 1.75
CA VAL A 95 -25.07 20.90 2.89
C VAL A 95 -23.55 20.87 2.89
N GLN A 96 -22.96 20.70 4.08
CA GLN A 96 -21.53 20.43 4.22
C GLN A 96 -21.29 18.98 4.62
N LEU A 97 -20.30 18.34 4.01
CA LEU A 97 -20.02 16.91 4.15
C LEU A 97 -18.60 16.67 4.62
N PHE A 98 -18.44 15.72 5.52
CA PHE A 98 -17.14 15.23 5.95
C PHE A 98 -17.19 13.72 6.18
N ASP A 99 -16.44 12.96 5.39
CA ASP A 99 -16.58 11.49 5.34
C ASP A 99 -15.76 10.72 6.39
N HIS A 100 -15.05 11.43 7.28
CA HIS A 100 -14.20 10.84 8.32
C HIS A 100 -13.30 9.68 7.84
N PRO A 101 -12.34 9.93 6.91
CA PRO A 101 -11.37 8.90 6.54
C PRO A 101 -10.62 8.37 7.78
N PRO A 102 -10.43 7.05 7.90
CA PRO A 102 -9.73 6.44 9.04
C PRO A 102 -8.25 6.87 9.13
N GLN A 103 -7.67 6.72 10.32
CA GLN A 103 -6.25 7.01 10.55
C GLN A 103 -5.37 6.19 9.61
N GLY A 104 -4.35 6.85 9.01
CA GLY A 104 -3.47 6.24 8.02
C GLY A 104 -3.87 6.53 6.57
N LEU A 105 -5.01 7.20 6.35
CA LEU A 105 -5.34 7.82 5.06
C LEU A 105 -5.21 9.34 5.17
N GLY A 106 -4.26 9.93 4.43
CA GLY A 106 -4.27 11.36 4.14
C GLY A 106 -5.47 11.69 3.24
N PHE A 107 -6.02 12.89 3.34
CA PHE A 107 -7.16 13.30 2.52
C PHE A 107 -7.07 14.75 2.08
N GLU A 108 -7.66 15.04 0.92
CA GLU A 108 -7.80 16.38 0.34
C GLU A 108 -9.25 16.61 -0.10
N HIS A 109 -9.61 17.88 -0.24
CA HIS A 109 -10.96 18.31 -0.64
C HIS A 109 -12.06 17.86 0.34
N LEU A 110 -11.76 17.85 1.64
CA LEU A 110 -12.76 17.71 2.71
C LEU A 110 -12.56 18.81 3.76
N PRO A 111 -13.63 19.37 4.36
CA PRO A 111 -15.05 19.11 4.05
C PRO A 111 -15.51 19.73 2.73
N GLN A 112 -16.57 19.19 2.11
CA GLN A 112 -17.16 19.74 0.88
C GLN A 112 -18.52 20.40 1.10
N SER A 113 -18.80 21.47 0.37
CA SER A 113 -20.11 22.12 0.35
C SER A 113 -20.82 21.80 -0.96
N VAL A 114 -22.05 21.32 -0.87
CA VAL A 114 -22.77 20.73 -2.01
C VAL A 114 -24.20 21.21 -2.01
N ASN A 115 -24.65 21.68 -3.17
CA ASN A 115 -26.06 22.01 -3.39
C ASN A 115 -26.78 20.75 -3.83
N LEU A 116 -27.77 20.33 -3.05
CA LEU A 116 -28.62 19.19 -3.33
C LEU A 116 -29.92 19.70 -3.97
N GLU A 117 -30.23 19.21 -5.17
CA GLU A 117 -31.45 19.56 -5.88
C GLU A 117 -32.57 18.53 -5.57
N PRO A 118 -33.83 18.98 -5.41
CA PRO A 118 -34.95 18.08 -5.12
C PRO A 118 -35.10 16.95 -6.13
N GLY A 119 -35.24 15.72 -5.63
CA GLY A 119 -35.47 14.54 -6.47
C GLY A 119 -34.25 14.07 -7.27
N GLN A 120 -33.08 14.70 -7.12
CA GLN A 120 -31.84 14.30 -7.80
C GLN A 120 -30.82 13.72 -6.82
N ALA A 121 -29.92 12.88 -7.35
CA ALA A 121 -28.76 12.38 -6.62
C ALA A 121 -27.54 13.24 -6.98
N SER A 122 -26.93 13.87 -5.98
CA SER A 122 -25.69 14.64 -6.18
C SER A 122 -24.48 13.76 -5.89
N LYS A 123 -23.46 13.82 -6.77
CA LYS A 123 -22.19 13.10 -6.63
C LYS A 123 -21.06 14.06 -6.31
N VAL A 124 -20.22 13.66 -5.36
CA VAL A 124 -19.20 14.52 -4.76
C VAL A 124 -17.94 13.69 -4.57
N GLY A 125 -16.84 14.10 -5.20
CA GLY A 125 -15.55 13.39 -5.14
C GLY A 125 -14.58 14.07 -4.18
N TYR A 126 -13.90 13.29 -3.34
CA TYR A 126 -12.75 13.74 -2.56
C TYR A 126 -11.58 12.76 -2.74
N SER A 127 -10.37 13.16 -2.35
CA SER A 127 -9.17 12.34 -2.60
C SER A 127 -8.61 11.80 -1.30
N VAL A 128 -8.17 10.53 -1.33
CA VAL A 128 -7.44 9.88 -0.23
C VAL A 128 -6.09 9.38 -0.69
N ARG A 129 -5.10 9.43 0.20
CA ARG A 129 -3.74 8.92 0.02
C ARG A 129 -3.38 8.00 1.18
N PRO A 130 -3.32 6.68 0.96
CA PRO A 130 -2.88 5.76 2.01
C PRO A 130 -1.42 5.97 2.37
N LEU A 131 -1.12 6.10 3.65
CA LEU A 131 0.23 6.24 4.20
C LEU A 131 0.77 4.91 4.74
N GLN A 132 -0.10 3.92 4.93
CA GLN A 132 0.26 2.57 5.35
C GLN A 132 -0.63 1.57 4.63
N ARG A 133 -0.12 0.35 4.43
CA ARG A 133 -0.91 -0.74 3.83
C ARG A 133 -1.91 -1.33 4.83
N GLY A 134 -2.74 -2.27 4.36
CA GLY A 134 -3.61 -3.07 5.21
C GLY A 134 -5.09 -2.85 4.91
N HIS A 135 -5.93 -3.14 5.88
CA HIS A 135 -7.37 -2.99 5.77
C HIS A 135 -7.82 -1.69 6.43
N PHE A 136 -8.71 -0.95 5.75
CA PHE A 136 -9.25 0.31 6.25
C PHE A 136 -10.77 0.28 6.17
N ASP A 137 -11.38 0.57 7.31
CA ASP A 137 -12.82 0.64 7.49
C ASP A 137 -13.23 2.10 7.66
N PHE A 138 -14.26 2.50 6.92
CA PHE A 138 -14.94 3.76 7.05
C PHE A 138 -16.30 3.52 7.69
N ASP A 139 -16.54 4.13 8.85
CA ASP A 139 -17.73 3.83 9.65
C ASP A 139 -18.89 4.81 9.44
N GLN A 140 -18.57 6.07 9.17
CA GLN A 140 -19.54 7.15 9.26
C GLN A 140 -19.25 8.29 8.30
N CYS A 141 -20.28 9.07 8.00
CA CYS A 141 -20.22 10.32 7.26
C CYS A 141 -20.96 11.40 8.04
N GLU A 142 -20.31 12.55 8.29
CA GLU A 142 -20.94 13.71 8.93
C GLU A 142 -21.56 14.62 7.86
N VAL A 143 -22.84 14.94 8.04
CA VAL A 143 -23.57 15.92 7.23
C VAL A 143 -24.01 17.08 8.12
N ALA A 144 -23.61 18.30 7.78
CA ALA A 144 -24.13 19.52 8.39
C ALA A 144 -25.35 20.01 7.59
N LEU A 145 -26.53 19.86 8.18
CA LEU A 145 -27.82 20.29 7.63
C LEU A 145 -28.17 21.68 8.16
N PRO A 146 -28.43 22.67 7.29
CA PRO A 146 -29.03 23.92 7.72
C PRO A 146 -30.54 23.74 7.94
N SER A 147 -31.12 24.58 8.80
CA SER A 147 -32.56 24.69 8.97
C SER A 147 -33.21 25.45 7.81
N PRO A 148 -34.53 25.30 7.59
CA PRO A 148 -35.23 25.96 6.48
C PRO A 148 -35.12 27.49 6.44
N LEU A 149 -35.10 28.18 7.61
CA LEU A 149 -34.85 29.63 7.68
C LEU A 149 -33.36 29.99 7.81
N GLY A 150 -32.47 28.99 7.83
CA GLY A 150 -31.04 29.19 7.96
C GLY A 150 -30.57 29.74 9.31
N LEU A 151 -31.41 29.73 10.35
CA LEU A 151 -31.06 30.23 11.69
C LEU A 151 -30.25 29.21 12.51
N TRP A 152 -30.36 27.93 12.17
CA TRP A 152 -29.69 26.82 12.85
C TRP A 152 -28.96 25.90 11.87
N SER A 153 -27.95 25.21 12.39
CA SER A 153 -27.31 24.08 11.71
C SER A 153 -27.22 22.88 12.64
N ALA A 154 -27.48 21.69 12.12
CA ALA A 154 -27.37 20.43 12.84
C ALA A 154 -26.42 19.49 12.13
N ARG A 155 -25.53 18.87 12.89
CA ARG A 155 -24.69 17.78 12.40
C ARG A 155 -25.43 16.46 12.57
N ARG A 156 -25.39 15.62 11.54
CA ARG A 156 -25.89 14.26 11.53
C ARG A 156 -24.72 13.34 11.21
N LEU A 157 -24.42 12.42 12.12
CA LEU A 157 -23.47 11.34 11.88
C LEU A 157 -24.25 10.15 11.33
N LEU A 158 -24.07 9.89 10.05
CA LEU A 158 -24.73 8.81 9.33
C LEU A 158 -23.80 7.60 9.31
N LYS A 159 -24.33 6.42 9.67
CA LYS A 159 -23.58 5.17 9.56
C LYS A 159 -23.51 4.77 8.09
N VAL A 160 -22.35 4.97 7.49
CA VAL A 160 -22.07 4.61 6.10
C VAL A 160 -20.84 3.73 6.17
N HIS A 161 -21.06 2.42 6.11
CA HIS A 161 -19.97 1.46 6.15
C HIS A 161 -19.35 1.29 4.76
N GLY A 162 -18.03 1.28 4.71
CA GLY A 162 -17.29 0.91 3.51
C GLY A 162 -15.90 0.47 3.91
N SER A 163 -15.38 -0.57 3.28
CA SER A 163 -14.04 -1.05 3.56
C SER A 163 -13.23 -1.13 2.28
N THR A 164 -11.92 -0.92 2.43
CA THR A 164 -10.98 -1.03 1.32
C THR A 164 -9.68 -1.65 1.78
N ARG A 165 -8.94 -2.19 0.83
CA ARG A 165 -7.61 -2.76 1.07
C ARG A 165 -6.58 -1.90 0.38
N VAL A 166 -5.56 -1.53 1.13
CA VAL A 166 -4.40 -0.83 0.63
C VAL A 166 -3.32 -1.85 0.30
N TYR A 167 -2.97 -1.93 -0.97
CA TYR A 167 -1.92 -2.80 -1.47
C TYR A 167 -0.62 -2.00 -1.68
N PRO A 168 0.53 -2.68 -1.74
CA PRO A 168 1.75 -2.06 -2.23
C PRO A 168 1.50 -1.42 -3.60
N ASP A 169 2.15 -0.29 -3.90
CA ASP A 169 2.02 0.36 -5.20
C ASP A 169 2.75 -0.42 -6.29
N PHE A 170 2.11 -1.50 -6.70
CA PHE A 170 2.58 -2.36 -7.77
C PHE A 170 2.43 -1.66 -9.14
N ALA A 171 1.62 -0.60 -9.25
CA ALA A 171 1.49 0.19 -10.47
C ALA A 171 2.74 1.07 -10.74
N ARG A 172 3.40 1.58 -9.68
CA ARG A 172 4.74 2.19 -9.78
C ARG A 172 5.77 1.24 -10.42
N LEU A 173 5.61 -0.07 -10.18
CA LEU A 173 6.42 -1.11 -10.83
C LEU A 173 5.98 -1.35 -12.29
N TYR A 174 4.67 -1.34 -12.59
CA TYR A 174 4.11 -1.55 -13.94
C TYR A 174 4.49 -0.50 -14.99
N GLY A 175 4.73 0.76 -14.61
CA GLY A 175 4.99 1.84 -15.55
C GLY A 175 6.38 1.77 -16.21
N ALA A 176 7.37 2.39 -15.58
CA ALA A 176 8.71 2.50 -16.15
C ALA A 176 9.52 1.20 -16.00
N GLN A 177 9.38 0.50 -14.87
CA GLN A 177 10.22 -0.65 -14.56
C GLN A 177 9.80 -1.93 -15.29
N LEU A 178 8.50 -2.20 -15.51
CA LEU A 178 8.10 -3.38 -16.31
C LEU A 178 8.31 -3.19 -17.80
N LEU A 179 8.09 -2.01 -18.37
CA LEU A 179 8.49 -1.74 -19.76
C LEU A 179 10.00 -1.80 -19.92
N ALA A 180 10.76 -1.30 -18.95
CA ALA A 180 12.21 -1.46 -18.91
C ALA A 180 12.61 -2.93 -18.72
N VAL A 181 11.93 -3.72 -17.89
CA VAL A 181 12.18 -5.15 -17.70
C VAL A 181 11.79 -5.93 -18.95
N ASP A 182 10.69 -5.62 -19.62
CA ASP A 182 10.29 -6.27 -20.88
C ASP A 182 11.26 -5.92 -22.01
N ASN A 183 11.64 -4.65 -22.13
CA ASN A 183 12.67 -4.20 -23.06
C ASN A 183 14.04 -4.80 -22.71
N TRP A 184 14.40 -4.91 -21.43
CA TRP A 184 15.67 -5.45 -20.95
C TRP A 184 15.73 -6.97 -21.08
N LEU A 185 14.66 -7.69 -20.79
CA LEU A 185 14.50 -9.12 -21.09
C LEU A 185 14.64 -9.36 -22.60
N SER A 186 14.02 -8.51 -23.41
CA SER A 186 14.13 -8.56 -24.88
C SER A 186 15.56 -8.24 -25.36
N GLN A 187 16.23 -7.24 -24.77
CA GLN A 187 17.61 -6.81 -25.08
C GLN A 187 18.67 -7.80 -24.58
N LEU A 188 18.44 -8.48 -23.45
CA LEU A 188 19.30 -9.56 -22.93
C LEU A 188 19.25 -10.84 -23.80
N GLY A 189 18.48 -10.82 -24.89
CA GLY A 189 18.21 -11.99 -25.72
C GLY A 189 17.45 -13.07 -24.97
N VAL A 190 16.81 -12.74 -23.84
CA VAL A 190 15.85 -13.61 -23.15
C VAL A 190 14.54 -13.54 -23.92
N ARG A 191 14.59 -13.94 -25.20
CA ARG A 191 13.48 -14.68 -25.75
C ARG A 191 13.31 -15.90 -24.86
N GLN A 192 12.09 -16.37 -24.72
CA GLN A 192 11.78 -17.73 -24.28
C GLN A 192 12.41 -18.68 -25.31
N LEU A 193 13.74 -18.77 -25.35
CA LEU A 193 14.48 -19.77 -26.07
C LEU A 193 14.21 -21.02 -25.26
N GLN A 194 13.16 -21.74 -25.67
CA GLN A 194 12.98 -23.13 -25.33
C GLN A 194 14.34 -23.79 -25.55
N ARG A 195 15.04 -24.07 -24.44
CA ARG A 195 16.27 -24.83 -24.50
C ARG A 195 15.83 -26.23 -24.91
N ARG A 196 16.13 -26.57 -26.16
CA ARG A 196 15.98 -27.92 -26.69
C ARG A 196 16.80 -28.86 -25.82
N GLY A 197 16.16 -29.83 -25.21
CA GLY A 197 16.81 -30.72 -24.25
C GLY A 197 16.15 -32.09 -24.20
N LEU A 198 16.85 -33.05 -23.60
CA LEU A 198 16.35 -34.38 -23.26
C LEU A 198 15.43 -34.34 -22.02
N GLY A 199 14.51 -33.37 -21.98
CA GLY A 199 13.59 -33.20 -20.86
C GLY A 199 12.63 -34.39 -20.69
N LEU A 200 11.87 -34.38 -19.59
CA LEU A 200 10.89 -35.42 -19.29
C LEU A 200 9.46 -35.04 -19.71
N GLU A 201 9.18 -33.75 -19.93
CA GLU A 201 7.85 -33.25 -20.28
C GLU A 201 7.68 -33.17 -21.79
N PHE A 202 6.60 -33.78 -22.30
CA PHE A 202 6.24 -33.74 -23.72
C PHE A 202 5.84 -32.31 -24.11
N ASN A 203 6.54 -31.72 -25.07
CA ASN A 203 6.26 -30.39 -25.61
C ASN A 203 5.35 -30.48 -26.85
N GLN A 204 5.84 -31.13 -27.90
CA GLN A 204 5.11 -31.27 -29.16
C GLN A 204 5.58 -32.48 -29.96
N LEU A 205 4.76 -32.89 -30.94
CA LEU A 205 5.17 -33.83 -31.99
C LEU A 205 5.80 -33.05 -33.14
N ARG A 206 6.96 -33.49 -33.61
CA ARG A 206 7.60 -32.94 -34.81
C ARG A 206 8.14 -34.04 -35.70
N GLU A 207 8.42 -33.73 -36.96
CA GLU A 207 9.14 -34.64 -37.84
C GLU A 207 10.51 -34.98 -37.25
N PHE A 208 10.85 -36.27 -37.33
CA PHE A 208 12.14 -36.82 -36.94
C PHE A 208 13.23 -36.28 -37.86
N ARG A 209 14.37 -35.91 -37.29
CA ARG A 209 15.53 -35.39 -38.01
C ARG A 209 16.73 -36.29 -37.77
N GLU A 210 17.65 -36.32 -38.72
CA GLU A 210 18.93 -37.00 -38.54
C GLU A 210 19.66 -36.42 -37.32
N GLY A 211 20.01 -37.28 -36.37
CA GLY A 211 20.57 -36.91 -35.07
C GLY A 211 19.61 -37.08 -33.89
N ASP A 212 18.30 -37.23 -34.14
CA ASP A 212 17.33 -37.57 -33.10
C ASP A 212 17.50 -39.02 -32.63
N SER A 213 17.26 -39.28 -31.34
CA SER A 213 17.33 -40.64 -30.80
C SER A 213 16.12 -41.45 -31.25
N LEU A 214 16.34 -42.69 -31.69
CA LEU A 214 15.26 -43.62 -32.06
C LEU A 214 14.26 -43.88 -30.92
N ARG A 215 14.67 -43.67 -29.65
CA ARG A 215 13.80 -43.80 -28.47
C ARG A 215 12.75 -42.69 -28.38
N GLN A 216 12.94 -41.58 -29.09
CA GLN A 216 12.01 -40.45 -29.09
C GLN A 216 10.91 -40.59 -30.16
N ILE A 217 10.98 -41.61 -31.03
CA ILE A 217 9.97 -41.83 -32.08
C ILE A 217 8.63 -42.18 -31.44
N ASP A 218 7.59 -41.42 -31.81
CA ASP A 218 6.22 -41.81 -31.54
C ASP A 218 5.70 -42.69 -32.68
N TRP A 219 5.74 -44.01 -32.47
CA TRP A 219 5.31 -44.98 -33.47
C TRP A 219 3.83 -44.85 -33.85
N LYS A 220 2.98 -44.35 -32.93
CA LYS A 220 1.55 -44.20 -33.16
C LYS A 220 1.25 -42.98 -34.04
N ALA A 221 1.95 -41.86 -33.83
CA ALA A 221 1.86 -40.68 -34.68
C ALA A 221 2.48 -40.94 -36.06
N THR A 222 3.63 -41.63 -36.09
CA THR A 222 4.31 -42.05 -37.32
C THR A 222 3.40 -42.91 -38.21
N ALA A 223 2.68 -43.87 -37.63
CA ALA A 223 1.74 -44.71 -38.37
C ALA A 223 0.56 -43.93 -38.99
N ARG A 224 0.16 -42.81 -38.38
CA ARG A 224 -0.94 -41.95 -38.88
C ARG A 224 -0.47 -40.99 -39.96
N GLN A 225 0.69 -40.36 -39.78
CA GLN A 225 1.20 -39.33 -40.69
C GLN A 225 2.03 -39.90 -41.85
N ARG A 226 2.40 -41.19 -41.79
CA ARG A 226 3.27 -41.88 -42.77
C ARG A 226 4.65 -41.23 -42.96
N THR A 227 5.05 -40.37 -42.04
CA THR A 227 6.38 -39.78 -41.91
C THR A 227 6.89 -40.04 -40.49
N PRO A 228 8.20 -40.27 -40.27
CA PRO A 228 8.75 -40.48 -38.93
C PRO A 228 8.53 -39.26 -38.02
N ILE A 229 7.80 -39.44 -36.92
CA ILE A 229 7.49 -38.39 -35.94
C ILE A 229 8.22 -38.65 -34.62
N ALA A 230 8.92 -37.64 -34.13
CA ALA A 230 9.59 -37.63 -32.83
C ALA A 230 8.80 -36.81 -31.80
N ARG A 231 8.80 -37.27 -30.55
CA ARG A 231 8.37 -36.49 -29.39
C ARG A 231 9.49 -35.52 -29.03
N GLU A 232 9.18 -34.23 -29.08
CA GLU A 232 10.05 -33.20 -28.55
C GLU A 232 9.75 -33.02 -27.07
N TYR A 233 10.78 -33.13 -26.24
CA TYR A 233 10.67 -32.90 -24.79
C TYR A 233 11.29 -31.54 -24.44
N GLN A 234 10.69 -30.83 -23.49
CA GLN A 234 11.22 -29.58 -22.97
C GLN A 234 11.87 -29.81 -21.60
N ASP A 235 13.02 -29.17 -21.36
CA ASP A 235 13.69 -29.22 -20.05
C ASP A 235 12.91 -28.32 -19.08
N GLU A 236 12.02 -28.93 -18.30
CA GLU A 236 11.28 -28.26 -17.23
C GLU A 236 12.18 -28.24 -15.98
N ARG A 237 12.94 -27.14 -15.79
CA ARG A 237 13.47 -26.83 -14.46
C ARG A 237 12.51 -25.88 -13.77
N ASP A 238 11.45 -26.49 -13.24
CA ASP A 238 10.54 -25.84 -12.30
C ASP A 238 11.28 -25.44 -11.03
N GLN A 239 11.77 -24.21 -11.01
CA GLN A 239 12.40 -23.69 -9.82
C GLN A 239 11.35 -23.13 -8.88
N GLN A 240 11.60 -23.28 -7.59
CA GLN A 240 10.79 -22.67 -6.55
C GLN A 240 11.58 -21.53 -5.95
N ILE A 241 10.95 -20.37 -5.81
CA ILE A 241 11.49 -19.22 -5.11
C ILE A 241 10.67 -19.03 -3.84
N ILE A 242 11.32 -18.96 -2.70
CA ILE A 242 10.69 -18.56 -1.43
C ILE A 242 11.32 -17.26 -0.96
N PHE A 243 10.50 -16.21 -0.87
CA PHE A 243 10.90 -15.00 -0.17
C PHE A 243 10.78 -15.21 1.33
N MET A 244 11.89 -15.12 2.05
CA MET A 244 11.91 -15.07 3.51
C MET A 244 12.01 -13.60 3.93
N LEU A 245 10.88 -13.00 4.27
CA LEU A 245 10.75 -11.56 4.54
C LEU A 245 10.87 -11.29 6.04
N ASP A 246 11.88 -10.51 6.41
CA ASP A 246 12.05 -10.01 7.77
C ASP A 246 11.03 -8.90 8.05
N CYS A 247 10.17 -9.08 9.07
CA CYS A 247 9.24 -8.08 9.59
C CYS A 247 9.71 -7.50 10.94
N GLY A 248 10.97 -7.66 11.31
CA GLY A 248 11.52 -7.18 12.58
C GLY A 248 11.76 -5.68 12.63
N ARG A 249 12.25 -5.22 13.80
CA ARG A 249 12.42 -3.80 14.12
C ARG A 249 13.32 -3.02 13.16
N ARG A 250 14.32 -3.66 12.55
CA ARG A 250 15.28 -2.98 11.67
C ARG A 250 14.69 -2.66 10.31
N MET A 251 13.70 -3.42 9.88
CA MET A 251 12.95 -3.19 8.64
C MET A 251 11.97 -2.01 8.76
N ARG A 252 11.85 -1.39 9.96
CA ARG A 252 11.13 -0.14 10.21
C ARG A 252 11.89 1.11 9.77
N SER A 253 13.19 1.00 9.47
CA SER A 253 13.94 2.13 8.89
C SER A 253 13.19 2.67 7.68
N GLN A 254 13.20 3.98 7.49
CA GLN A 254 12.49 4.65 6.42
C GLN A 254 13.49 5.36 5.53
N ASP A 255 13.32 5.17 4.22
CA ASP A 255 13.93 6.00 3.19
C ASP A 255 12.76 6.64 2.43
N ASP A 256 12.82 7.95 2.24
CA ASP A 256 11.68 8.78 1.80
C ASP A 256 10.43 8.59 2.69
N GLU A 257 9.28 8.29 2.07
CA GLU A 257 7.98 8.07 2.73
C GLU A 257 7.70 6.57 3.00
N LEU A 258 8.61 5.66 2.63
CA LEU A 258 8.40 4.22 2.69
C LEU A 258 9.35 3.57 3.70
N ALA A 259 8.85 2.56 4.40
CA ALA A 259 9.73 1.72 5.21
C ALA A 259 10.58 0.80 4.30
N HIS A 260 11.75 0.41 4.77
CA HIS A 260 12.59 -0.62 4.13
C HIS A 260 11.79 -1.90 3.87
N PHE A 261 10.89 -2.27 4.79
CA PHE A 261 9.98 -3.39 4.58
C PHE A 261 9.10 -3.24 3.33
N ASP A 262 8.64 -2.03 3.04
CA ASP A 262 7.77 -1.75 1.90
C ASP A 262 8.56 -1.85 0.59
N HIS A 263 9.81 -1.38 0.60
CA HIS A 263 10.76 -1.59 -0.51
C HIS A 263 11.09 -3.06 -0.73
N ALA A 264 11.37 -3.80 0.34
CA ALA A 264 11.62 -5.25 0.30
C ALA A 264 10.44 -6.01 -0.30
N LEU A 265 9.22 -5.64 0.08
CA LEU A 265 7.98 -6.23 -0.40
C LEU A 265 7.77 -5.89 -1.89
N ASN A 266 7.95 -4.63 -2.30
CA ASN A 266 7.89 -4.23 -3.71
C ASN A 266 8.90 -4.98 -4.58
N ALA A 267 10.15 -5.09 -4.12
CA ALA A 267 11.21 -5.81 -4.80
C ALA A 267 10.90 -7.32 -4.93
N SER A 268 10.35 -7.91 -3.86
CA SER A 268 9.93 -9.32 -3.85
C SER A 268 8.76 -9.56 -4.81
N LEU A 269 7.77 -8.66 -4.87
CA LEU A 269 6.67 -8.76 -5.82
C LEU A 269 7.13 -8.58 -7.28
N LEU A 270 8.09 -7.69 -7.53
CA LEU A 270 8.68 -7.51 -8.87
C LEU A 270 9.36 -8.80 -9.34
N LEU A 271 10.23 -9.39 -8.50
CA LEU A 271 10.85 -10.67 -8.83
C LEU A 271 9.80 -11.80 -8.92
N SER A 272 8.76 -11.78 -8.08
CA SER A 272 7.64 -12.73 -8.17
C SER A 272 6.97 -12.69 -9.55
N TYR A 273 6.67 -11.49 -10.05
CA TYR A 273 6.09 -11.31 -11.38
C TYR A 273 6.97 -11.88 -12.48
N VAL A 274 8.28 -11.55 -12.46
CA VAL A 274 9.24 -12.06 -13.45
C VAL A 274 9.35 -13.58 -13.37
N ALA A 275 9.49 -14.14 -12.18
CA ALA A 275 9.65 -15.58 -11.98
C ALA A 275 8.41 -16.37 -12.40
N LEU A 276 7.20 -15.92 -12.01
CA LEU A 276 5.93 -16.52 -12.42
C LEU A 276 5.75 -16.48 -13.95
N ARG A 277 6.19 -15.40 -14.60
CA ARG A 277 6.19 -15.27 -16.06
C ARG A 277 7.18 -16.22 -16.74
N GLN A 278 8.29 -16.52 -16.08
CA GLN A 278 9.30 -17.48 -16.53
C GLN A 278 8.97 -18.94 -16.19
N GLY A 279 7.75 -19.21 -15.68
CA GLY A 279 7.26 -20.57 -15.37
C GLY A 279 7.62 -21.09 -13.98
N ASP A 280 8.35 -20.32 -13.18
CA ASP A 280 8.77 -20.76 -11.85
C ASP A 280 7.65 -20.61 -10.81
N ALA A 281 7.73 -21.38 -9.73
CA ALA A 281 6.82 -21.26 -8.60
C ALA A 281 7.36 -20.26 -7.57
N VAL A 282 6.49 -19.43 -7.01
CA VAL A 282 6.88 -18.40 -6.03
C VAL A 282 6.03 -18.53 -4.78
N GLY A 283 6.67 -18.54 -3.62
CA GLY A 283 6.04 -18.49 -2.30
C GLY A 283 6.70 -17.46 -1.40
N LEU A 284 6.13 -17.26 -0.22
CA LEU A 284 6.65 -16.31 0.76
C LEU A 284 6.55 -16.85 2.18
N TYR A 285 7.46 -16.40 3.03
CA TYR A 285 7.50 -16.66 4.44
C TYR A 285 7.87 -15.37 5.16
N ALA A 286 6.92 -14.76 5.87
CA ALA A 286 7.14 -13.57 6.67
C ALA A 286 7.35 -13.96 8.14
N PHE A 287 8.45 -13.49 8.75
CA PHE A 287 8.84 -13.80 10.12
C PHE A 287 9.17 -12.53 10.90
N ALA A 288 9.40 -12.63 12.21
CA ALA A 288 9.65 -11.49 13.10
C ALA A 288 8.53 -10.44 13.16
N GLY A 289 7.37 -10.71 12.54
CA GLY A 289 6.16 -9.90 12.62
C GLY A 289 5.27 -10.31 13.81
N GLU A 290 4.17 -9.59 14.02
CA GLU A 290 3.15 -9.96 15.00
C GLU A 290 2.52 -11.32 14.70
N ARG A 291 2.41 -11.67 13.42
CA ARG A 291 1.92 -12.98 12.94
C ARG A 291 2.86 -13.51 11.87
N SER A 292 3.40 -14.71 12.09
CA SER A 292 4.11 -15.47 11.07
C SER A 292 3.15 -15.85 9.93
N ARG A 293 3.59 -15.72 8.69
CA ARG A 293 2.77 -16.03 7.52
C ARG A 293 3.55 -16.80 6.47
N TYR A 294 2.97 -17.88 6.00
CA TYR A 294 3.54 -18.71 4.93
C TYR A 294 2.54 -18.84 3.79
N VAL A 295 2.99 -18.52 2.58
CA VAL A 295 2.29 -18.77 1.32
C VAL A 295 3.11 -19.79 0.55
N ALA A 296 2.54 -20.95 0.29
CA ALA A 296 3.21 -22.02 -0.45
C ALA A 296 3.56 -21.57 -1.89
N PRO A 297 4.61 -22.14 -2.51
CA PRO A 297 4.93 -21.87 -3.90
C PRO A 297 3.74 -22.10 -4.84
N ILE A 298 3.36 -21.06 -5.57
CA ILE A 298 2.31 -21.07 -6.60
C ILE A 298 2.94 -20.76 -7.95
N LYS A 299 2.40 -21.34 -9.03
CA LYS A 299 2.84 -21.10 -10.41
C LYS A 299 1.84 -20.24 -11.16
N GLY A 300 2.28 -19.64 -12.25
CA GLY A 300 1.42 -18.96 -13.22
C GLY A 300 1.06 -17.52 -12.84
N GLN A 301 1.08 -16.63 -13.82
CA GLN A 301 0.88 -15.19 -13.61
C GLN A 301 -0.47 -14.85 -12.98
N ALA A 302 -1.52 -15.64 -13.26
CA ALA A 302 -2.86 -15.46 -12.68
C ALA A 302 -2.86 -15.50 -11.13
N HIS A 303 -1.84 -16.12 -10.53
CA HIS A 303 -1.74 -16.29 -9.09
C HIS A 303 -0.98 -15.15 -8.38
N LEU A 304 -0.49 -14.13 -9.08
CA LEU A 304 0.15 -12.97 -8.44
C LEU A 304 -0.75 -12.31 -7.37
N ASN A 305 -2.07 -12.27 -7.62
CA ASN A 305 -3.05 -11.76 -6.66
C ASN A 305 -3.06 -12.54 -5.34
N VAL A 306 -2.71 -13.84 -5.34
CA VAL A 306 -2.58 -14.63 -4.11
C VAL A 306 -1.41 -14.15 -3.28
N LEU A 307 -0.26 -13.82 -3.91
CA LEU A 307 0.88 -13.24 -3.23
C LEU A 307 0.57 -11.84 -2.70
N LEU A 308 -0.06 -10.98 -3.51
CA LEU A 308 -0.51 -9.64 -3.10
C LEU A 308 -1.44 -9.68 -1.87
N ASN A 309 -2.45 -10.56 -1.90
CA ASN A 309 -3.35 -10.79 -0.77
C ASN A 309 -2.65 -11.44 0.43
N GLY A 310 -1.53 -12.13 0.21
CA GLY A 310 -0.69 -12.67 1.26
C GLY A 310 0.17 -11.61 1.97
N VAL A 311 0.37 -10.43 1.38
CA VAL A 311 1.31 -9.43 1.91
C VAL A 311 0.71 -8.06 2.24
N TYR A 312 -0.53 -7.78 1.81
CA TYR A 312 -1.12 -6.43 1.94
C TYR A 312 -1.22 -5.94 3.40
N ASP A 313 -1.46 -6.82 4.36
CA ASP A 313 -1.58 -6.52 5.80
C ASP A 313 -0.35 -6.99 6.60
N LEU A 314 0.78 -7.23 5.92
CA LEU A 314 2.05 -7.45 6.62
C LEU A 314 2.65 -6.11 7.07
N HIS A 315 2.97 -6.08 8.36
CA HIS A 315 3.56 -4.93 9.04
C HIS A 315 4.80 -5.36 9.84
N THR A 316 5.72 -4.42 10.01
CA THR A 316 6.89 -4.61 10.85
C THR A 316 6.52 -4.55 12.34
N SER A 317 7.19 -5.37 13.14
CA SER A 317 7.08 -5.37 14.60
C SER A 317 8.25 -4.59 15.24
N GLN A 318 8.20 -4.43 16.56
CA GLN A 318 9.34 -3.89 17.34
C GLN A 318 10.31 -4.98 17.81
N ARG A 319 10.07 -6.25 17.45
CA ARG A 319 10.88 -7.39 17.89
C ARG A 319 12.13 -7.53 17.03
N PRO A 320 13.25 -8.01 17.59
CA PRO A 320 14.38 -8.45 16.79
C PRO A 320 14.01 -9.68 15.93
N ALA A 321 14.74 -9.88 14.85
CA ALA A 321 14.60 -11.04 13.98
C ALA A 321 15.29 -12.26 14.61
N ASP A 322 14.57 -13.37 14.76
CA ASP A 322 15.15 -14.67 15.16
C ASP A 322 15.32 -15.53 13.90
N TYR A 323 16.53 -15.49 13.32
CA TYR A 323 16.82 -16.21 12.08
C TYR A 323 16.85 -17.73 12.28
N GLN A 324 17.18 -18.23 13.47
CA GLN A 324 17.25 -19.67 13.74
C GLN A 324 15.86 -20.30 13.84
N ALA A 325 14.93 -19.65 14.54
CA ALA A 325 13.54 -20.05 14.59
C ALA A 325 12.93 -19.98 13.19
N ALA A 326 13.19 -18.89 12.46
CA ALA A 326 12.67 -18.71 11.11
C ALA A 326 13.22 -19.75 10.12
N ALA A 327 14.50 -20.10 10.19
CA ALA A 327 15.08 -21.20 9.42
C ALA A 327 14.43 -22.55 9.75
N SER A 328 14.12 -22.79 11.02
CA SER A 328 13.45 -24.03 11.47
C SER A 328 12.05 -24.16 10.88
N GLU A 329 11.26 -23.10 10.95
CA GLU A 329 9.91 -23.06 10.37
C GLU A 329 9.93 -23.21 8.85
N LEU A 330 10.87 -22.53 8.17
CA LEU A 330 11.00 -22.63 6.72
C LEU A 330 11.32 -24.07 6.30
N LEU A 331 12.33 -24.70 6.91
CA LEU A 331 12.71 -26.09 6.61
C LEU A 331 11.62 -27.10 6.98
N ALA A 332 10.77 -26.78 7.95
CA ALA A 332 9.61 -27.60 8.29
C ALA A 332 8.55 -27.59 7.17
N ARG A 333 8.34 -26.46 6.49
CA ARG A 333 7.27 -26.27 5.49
C ARG A 333 7.76 -26.50 4.05
N GLN A 334 8.93 -26.02 3.71
CA GLN A 334 9.49 -26.05 2.36
C GLN A 334 10.40 -27.26 2.17
N LYS A 335 9.83 -28.38 1.70
CA LYS A 335 10.58 -29.64 1.51
C LYS A 335 11.27 -29.76 0.15
N ARG A 336 10.76 -29.08 -0.88
CA ARG A 336 11.35 -29.11 -2.22
C ARG A 336 12.50 -28.09 -2.29
N ARG A 337 13.54 -28.42 -3.07
CA ARG A 337 14.65 -27.51 -3.33
C ARG A 337 14.11 -26.19 -3.88
N ALA A 338 14.61 -25.09 -3.35
CA ALA A 338 14.17 -23.75 -3.69
C ALA A 338 15.35 -22.79 -3.67
N LEU A 339 15.21 -21.66 -4.36
CA LEU A 339 15.94 -20.44 -4.06
C LEU A 339 15.24 -19.73 -2.91
N VAL A 340 15.88 -19.67 -1.76
CA VAL A 340 15.43 -18.89 -0.62
C VAL A 340 16.07 -17.52 -0.70
N VAL A 341 15.26 -16.49 -0.88
CA VAL A 341 15.68 -15.08 -0.88
C VAL A 341 15.35 -14.50 0.49
N LEU A 342 16.33 -14.42 1.37
CA LEU A 342 16.20 -13.76 2.68
C LEU A 342 16.33 -12.25 2.47
N VAL A 343 15.26 -11.50 2.68
CA VAL A 343 15.26 -10.04 2.55
C VAL A 343 15.20 -9.40 3.94
N THR A 344 16.25 -8.68 4.31
CA THR A 344 16.44 -8.12 5.66
C THR A 344 17.34 -6.87 5.62
N ASN A 345 17.57 -6.25 6.76
CA ASN A 345 18.54 -5.19 6.97
C ASN A 345 19.61 -5.70 7.95
N LEU A 346 20.73 -6.18 7.39
CA LEU A 346 21.81 -6.78 8.16
C LEU A 346 22.58 -5.76 8.99
N ARG A 347 22.93 -6.16 10.21
CA ARG A 347 23.89 -5.46 11.06
C ARG A 347 24.91 -6.45 11.62
N ASP A 348 26.05 -5.91 12.02
CA ASP A 348 27.18 -6.62 12.64
C ASP A 348 26.78 -7.52 13.81
N GLU A 349 25.78 -7.13 14.59
CA GLU A 349 25.22 -7.89 15.72
C GLU A 349 24.66 -9.28 15.33
N ASP A 350 24.32 -9.52 14.06
CA ASP A 350 23.59 -10.72 13.63
C ASP A 350 24.49 -11.86 13.14
N ASP A 351 25.81 -11.66 13.06
CA ASP A 351 26.70 -12.48 12.23
C ASP A 351 26.55 -13.99 12.48
N GLU A 352 26.76 -14.44 13.71
CA GLU A 352 26.78 -15.87 14.05
C GLU A 352 25.41 -16.54 13.92
N GLU A 353 24.34 -15.88 14.36
CA GLU A 353 22.98 -16.43 14.30
C GLU A 353 22.49 -16.54 12.86
N LEU A 354 22.71 -15.49 12.07
CA LEU A 354 22.38 -15.47 10.65
C LEU A 354 23.20 -16.49 9.88
N LEU A 355 24.52 -16.53 10.08
CA LEU A 355 25.41 -17.46 9.40
C LEU A 355 24.99 -18.91 9.66
N THR A 356 24.66 -19.23 10.92
CA THR A 356 24.17 -20.55 11.32
C THR A 356 22.84 -20.89 10.64
N ALA A 357 21.89 -19.95 10.64
CA ALA A 357 20.60 -20.11 10.00
C ALA A 357 20.73 -20.32 8.48
N VAL A 358 21.51 -19.47 7.81
CA VAL A 358 21.74 -19.53 6.35
C VAL A 358 22.49 -20.79 5.96
N LYS A 359 23.53 -21.22 6.69
CA LYS A 359 24.22 -22.50 6.46
C LYS A 359 23.25 -23.67 6.57
N ARG A 360 22.35 -23.64 7.56
CA ARG A 360 21.36 -24.70 7.78
C ARG A 360 20.34 -24.77 6.63
N ILE A 361 19.82 -23.63 6.18
CA ILE A 361 18.94 -23.56 4.99
C ILE A 361 19.71 -24.02 3.74
N GLY A 362 20.98 -23.61 3.62
CA GLY A 362 21.92 -23.91 2.54
C GLY A 362 22.17 -25.41 2.29
N ARG A 363 21.91 -26.27 3.29
CA ARG A 363 22.02 -27.74 3.14
C ARG A 363 21.00 -28.30 2.15
N GLN A 364 19.84 -27.68 2.03
CA GLN A 364 18.72 -28.15 1.21
C GLN A 364 18.34 -27.18 0.09
N HIS A 365 18.49 -25.88 0.34
CA HIS A 365 18.08 -24.82 -0.57
C HIS A 365 19.28 -23.97 -0.97
N ARG A 366 19.18 -23.29 -2.12
CA ARG A 366 20.12 -22.22 -2.43
C ARG A 366 19.67 -20.97 -1.69
N VAL A 367 20.58 -20.26 -1.03
CA VAL A 367 20.24 -19.04 -0.28
C VAL A 367 20.85 -17.82 -0.96
N LEU A 368 20.03 -16.78 -1.12
CA LEU A 368 20.44 -15.42 -1.42
C LEU A 368 20.06 -14.56 -0.23
N VAL A 369 21.03 -13.88 0.37
CA VAL A 369 20.77 -12.87 1.40
C VAL A 369 20.75 -11.51 0.72
N ALA A 370 19.59 -10.86 0.73
CA ALA A 370 19.37 -9.54 0.17
C ALA A 370 19.24 -8.53 1.32
N SER A 371 20.32 -7.80 1.53
CA SER A 371 20.46 -6.85 2.62
C SER A 371 20.18 -5.43 2.12
N LEU A 372 19.19 -4.77 2.71
CA LEU A 372 18.94 -3.36 2.47
C LEU A 372 19.93 -2.49 3.24
N ARG A 373 20.38 -1.40 2.63
CA ARG A 373 21.22 -0.36 3.24
C ARG A 373 20.51 0.98 3.16
N GLU A 374 20.50 1.72 4.27
CA GLU A 374 19.90 3.06 4.39
C GLU A 374 20.61 4.08 3.47
N GLU A 375 19.85 4.90 2.73
CA GLU A 375 20.42 5.90 1.82
C GLU A 375 21.08 7.09 2.56
N VAL A 376 20.59 7.40 3.76
CA VAL A 376 21.13 8.48 4.61
C VAL A 376 22.62 8.31 4.91
N LEU A 377 23.12 7.07 4.94
CA LEU A 377 24.52 6.76 5.22
C LEU A 377 25.43 7.26 4.08
N ASP A 378 24.97 7.18 2.83
CA ASP A 378 25.71 7.68 1.68
C ASP A 378 25.76 9.21 1.68
N GLN A 379 24.68 9.88 2.10
CA GLN A 379 24.61 11.34 2.24
C GLN A 379 25.58 11.85 3.32
N LEU A 380 25.59 11.20 4.49
CA LEU A 380 26.50 11.55 5.58
C LEU A 380 27.97 11.46 5.17
N ARG A 381 28.32 10.53 4.27
CA ARG A 381 29.69 10.36 3.78
C ARG A 381 30.12 11.43 2.78
N GLN A 382 29.18 12.01 2.04
CA GLN A 382 29.44 12.99 0.99
C GLN A 382 29.39 14.44 1.49
N ASN A 383 28.69 14.70 2.59
CA ASN A 383 28.56 16.04 3.15
C ASN A 383 29.88 16.52 3.79
N PRO A 384 30.25 17.80 3.60
CA PRO A 384 31.42 18.37 4.27
C PRO A 384 31.20 18.42 5.78
N VAL A 385 32.24 18.08 6.54
CA VAL A 385 32.24 18.10 8.00
C VAL A 385 32.82 19.43 8.49
N GLN A 386 32.00 20.24 9.14
CA GLN A 386 32.37 21.58 9.64
C GLN A 386 32.22 21.69 11.16
N THR A 387 31.34 20.89 11.77
CA THR A 387 31.05 20.95 13.20
C THR A 387 31.38 19.62 13.92
N LEU A 388 31.57 19.67 15.25
CA LEU A 388 31.80 18.45 16.04
C LEU A 388 30.63 17.45 15.94
N PRO A 389 29.34 17.86 16.01
CA PRO A 389 28.22 16.94 15.78
C PRO A 389 28.27 16.26 14.40
N GLU A 390 28.61 17.00 13.34
CA GLU A 390 28.79 16.42 12.00
C GLU A 390 29.95 15.42 11.96
N ALA A 391 31.06 15.71 12.65
CA ALA A 391 32.19 14.79 12.74
C ALA A 391 31.80 13.49 13.47
N LEU A 392 31.04 13.58 14.55
CA LEU A 392 30.53 12.40 15.28
C LEU A 392 29.58 11.57 14.43
N LEU A 393 28.65 12.20 13.70
CA LEU A 393 27.75 11.52 12.77
C LEU A 393 28.51 10.84 11.63
N TYR A 394 29.47 11.55 11.03
CA TYR A 394 30.33 11.00 9.98
C TYR A 394 31.12 9.79 10.47
N SER A 395 31.84 9.90 11.59
CA SER A 395 32.62 8.79 12.15
C SER A 395 31.75 7.60 12.52
N SER A 396 30.55 7.84 13.04
CA SER A 396 29.58 6.77 13.35
C SER A 396 29.08 6.08 12.09
N ALA A 397 28.77 6.83 11.03
CA ALA A 397 28.37 6.29 9.74
C ALA A 397 29.48 5.45 9.10
N VAL A 398 30.73 5.93 9.13
CA VAL A 398 31.90 5.16 8.64
C VAL A 398 32.08 3.87 9.44
N ASN A 399 32.01 3.93 10.77
CA ASN A 399 32.14 2.74 11.61
C ASN A 399 31.04 1.71 11.31
N TYR A 400 29.79 2.16 11.15
CA TYR A 400 28.65 1.31 10.79
C TYR A 400 28.85 0.65 9.42
N LEU A 401 29.26 1.42 8.40
CA LEU A 401 29.51 0.89 7.06
C LEU A 401 30.66 -0.13 7.04
N ASN A 402 31.72 0.10 7.82
CA ASN A 402 32.83 -0.84 7.95
C ASN A 402 32.39 -2.16 8.60
N GLY A 403 31.66 -2.09 9.72
CA GLY A 403 31.14 -3.30 10.38
C GLY A 403 30.21 -4.11 9.48
N ARG A 404 29.38 -3.43 8.68
CA ARG A 404 28.53 -4.07 7.66
C ARG A 404 29.35 -4.71 6.54
N ALA A 405 30.38 -4.03 6.04
CA ALA A 405 31.27 -4.57 5.01
C ALA A 405 32.00 -5.84 5.50
N GLU A 406 32.48 -5.84 6.74
CA GLU A 406 33.13 -7.01 7.35
C GLU A 406 32.17 -8.20 7.50
N LEU A 407 30.92 -7.95 7.90
CA LEU A 407 29.87 -8.99 7.90
C LEU A 407 29.65 -9.56 6.49
N HIS A 408 29.59 -8.70 5.48
CA HIS A 408 29.38 -9.10 4.09
C HIS A 408 30.55 -9.96 3.56
N GLU A 409 31.79 -9.56 3.86
CA GLU A 409 32.98 -10.34 3.52
C GLU A 409 33.00 -11.70 4.21
N ARG A 410 32.64 -11.77 5.49
CA ARG A 410 32.52 -13.04 6.25
C ARG A 410 31.47 -13.98 5.66
N LEU A 411 30.29 -13.49 5.32
CA LEU A 411 29.25 -14.29 4.67
C LEU A 411 29.72 -14.79 3.29
N SER A 412 30.36 -13.92 2.50
CA SER A 412 30.91 -14.27 1.19
C SER A 412 32.04 -15.31 1.29
N ALA A 413 32.92 -15.21 2.30
CA ALA A 413 33.97 -16.19 2.55
C ALA A 413 33.42 -17.59 2.85
N HIS A 414 32.20 -17.67 3.37
CA HIS A 414 31.45 -18.91 3.57
C HIS A 414 30.66 -19.38 2.32
N GLY A 415 30.84 -18.72 1.17
CA GLY A 415 30.18 -19.06 -0.08
C GLY A 415 28.70 -18.68 -0.15
N ILE A 416 28.23 -17.82 0.76
CA ILE A 416 26.84 -17.36 0.78
C ILE A 416 26.68 -16.26 -0.27
N ALA A 417 25.68 -16.39 -1.13
CA ALA A 417 25.35 -15.35 -2.09
C ALA A 417 24.71 -14.16 -1.37
N LEU A 418 25.26 -12.98 -1.60
CA LEU A 418 24.85 -11.73 -0.97
C LEU A 418 24.51 -10.67 -2.01
N LEU A 419 23.51 -9.86 -1.69
CA LEU A 419 23.15 -8.64 -2.39
C LEU A 419 23.06 -7.50 -1.37
N ASP A 420 23.87 -6.46 -1.54
CA ASP A 420 23.80 -5.23 -0.75
C ASP A 420 23.24 -4.13 -1.63
N ALA A 421 22.02 -3.68 -1.36
CA ALA A 421 21.29 -2.78 -2.24
C ALA A 421 20.61 -1.65 -1.47
N ARG A 422 20.49 -0.48 -2.11
CA ARG A 422 19.60 0.59 -1.65
C ARG A 422 18.14 0.18 -1.89
N PRO A 423 17.18 0.73 -1.13
CA PRO A 423 15.78 0.30 -1.24
C PRO A 423 15.16 0.54 -2.63
N GLY A 424 15.60 1.58 -3.35
CA GLY A 424 15.16 1.85 -4.72
C GLY A 424 15.71 0.88 -5.77
N GLU A 425 16.86 0.25 -5.51
CA GLU A 425 17.60 -0.60 -6.47
C GLU A 425 17.33 -2.10 -6.30
N LEU A 426 16.96 -2.50 -5.08
CA LEU A 426 16.78 -3.89 -4.66
C LEU A 426 15.98 -4.74 -5.66
N GLY A 427 14.87 -4.20 -6.20
CA GLY A 427 14.03 -4.91 -7.15
C GLY A 427 14.76 -5.28 -8.44
N ALA A 428 15.46 -4.32 -9.06
CA ALA A 428 16.19 -4.54 -10.30
C ALA A 428 17.36 -5.51 -10.09
N GLU A 429 18.09 -5.36 -8.98
CA GLU A 429 19.22 -6.23 -8.65
C GLU A 429 18.79 -7.67 -8.36
N LEU A 430 17.69 -7.89 -7.63
CA LEU A 430 17.12 -9.21 -7.39
C LEU A 430 16.74 -9.90 -8.70
N VAL A 431 16.08 -9.18 -9.61
CA VAL A 431 15.72 -9.71 -10.94
C VAL A 431 16.99 -10.05 -11.73
N SER A 432 17.99 -9.17 -11.73
CA SER A 432 19.27 -9.39 -12.41
C SER A 432 19.98 -10.65 -11.94
N ARG A 433 20.11 -10.82 -10.61
CA ARG A 433 20.74 -11.99 -9.98
C ARG A 433 20.00 -13.29 -10.32
N TYR A 434 18.68 -13.28 -10.21
CA TYR A 434 17.84 -14.43 -10.55
C TYR A 434 18.00 -14.85 -12.02
N LEU A 435 17.87 -13.92 -12.97
CA LEU A 435 18.01 -14.20 -14.40
C LEU A 435 19.42 -14.69 -14.74
N GLY A 436 20.45 -14.09 -14.14
CA GLY A 436 21.84 -14.52 -14.30
C GLY A 436 22.04 -15.98 -13.90
N TRP A 437 21.52 -16.37 -12.73
CA TRP A 437 21.63 -17.77 -12.27
C TRP A 437 20.80 -18.74 -13.10
N LYS A 438 19.61 -18.33 -13.56
CA LYS A 438 18.76 -19.13 -14.45
C LYS A 438 19.46 -19.37 -15.78
N LYS A 439 20.08 -18.34 -16.36
CA LYS A 439 20.87 -18.45 -17.60
C LYS A 439 22.07 -19.38 -17.45
N ALA A 440 22.76 -19.30 -16.31
CA ALA A 440 23.90 -20.17 -15.96
C ALA A 440 23.50 -21.61 -15.62
N GLY A 441 22.21 -21.93 -15.48
CA GLY A 441 21.75 -23.28 -15.08
C GLY A 441 22.14 -23.67 -13.64
N SER A 442 22.41 -22.66 -12.81
CA SER A 442 22.94 -22.84 -11.44
C SER A 442 21.86 -22.90 -10.36
N LEU A 443 20.59 -22.72 -10.72
CA LEU A 443 19.44 -22.79 -9.82
C LEU A 443 18.82 -24.18 -9.80
#